data_AF-A0A1Z9NC98-F1
#
_entry.id   AF-A0A1Z9NC98-F1
#
_cell.length_a   1.000
_cell.length_b   1.000
_cell.length_c   1.000
_cell.angle_alpha   90.00
_cell.angle_beta   90.00
_cell.angle_gamma   90.00
#
_symmetry.space_group_name_H-M   'P 1'
#
loop_
_entity.id
_entity.type
_entity.pdbx_description
1 polymer ?
#
loop_
_entity_poly.entity_id
_entity_poly.type
_entity_poly.pdbx_seq_one_letter_code
_entity_poly.pdbx_strand_id
1 'polypeptide(L)'
;MIHNLVSSIGFRLDEFIKNKLSTAEDTVVISSLVDINGNVNQEIENKISIFVMNIEEEKIIKNSHQSSSPGTPPPITVNIYLMFTAYFPNFNYIESLRYISIVIEFFQDNNLFTTSNTPFLSNDIDKIYAEFYNSDTSKLSEFWNSIGVNYIPSVSYKIKHLRFDGGNITENIPRLL
;
A
#
# COMPACT_ATOMS: atom_id res chain seq x y z
N MET A 1 -3.60 -3.43 11.57
CA MET A 1 -4.23 -3.85 10.30
C MET A 1 -3.63 -3.15 9.07
N ILE A 2 -3.72 -1.81 8.92
CA ILE A 2 -3.13 -1.12 7.74
C ILE A 2 -1.61 -1.32 7.63
N HIS A 3 -0.87 -1.03 8.69
CA HIS A 3 0.60 -1.19 8.70
C HIS A 3 0.99 -2.60 8.27
N ASN A 4 0.32 -3.62 8.82
CA ASN A 4 0.58 -5.01 8.53
C ASN A 4 0.28 -5.37 7.07
N LEU A 5 -0.84 -4.90 6.52
CA LEU A 5 -1.19 -5.10 5.11
C LEU A 5 -0.12 -4.50 4.19
N VAL A 6 0.24 -3.23 4.40
CA VAL A 6 1.21 -2.53 3.55
C VAL A 6 2.59 -3.17 3.70
N SER A 7 3.02 -3.54 4.91
CA SER A 7 4.26 -4.29 5.15
C SER A 7 4.27 -5.64 4.45
N SER A 8 3.16 -6.38 4.45
CA SER A 8 3.09 -7.68 3.80
C SER A 8 3.14 -7.58 2.28
N ILE A 9 2.46 -6.59 1.70
CA ILE A 9 2.55 -6.28 0.25
C ILE A 9 3.98 -5.85 -0.10
N GLY A 10 4.58 -4.96 0.69
CA GLY A 10 5.95 -4.49 0.49
C GLY A 10 6.97 -5.62 0.53
N PHE A 11 6.88 -6.51 1.53
CA PHE A 11 7.73 -7.69 1.63
C PHE A 11 7.62 -8.59 0.39
N ARG A 12 6.40 -8.89 -0.07
CA ARG A 12 6.20 -9.72 -1.26
C ARG A 12 6.72 -9.08 -2.54
N LEU A 13 6.50 -7.77 -2.69
CA LEU A 13 7.00 -7.04 -3.86
C LEU A 13 8.53 -7.02 -3.85
N ASP A 14 9.15 -6.83 -2.69
CA ASP A 14 10.61 -6.85 -2.55
C ASP A 14 11.20 -8.19 -2.95
N GLU A 15 10.65 -9.29 -2.42
CA GLU A 15 11.04 -10.65 -2.80
C GLU A 15 10.85 -10.90 -4.31
N PHE A 16 9.76 -10.41 -4.89
CA PHE A 16 9.50 -10.55 -6.32
C PHE A 16 10.56 -9.84 -7.17
N ILE A 17 10.90 -8.59 -6.82
CA ILE A 17 11.91 -7.80 -7.53
C ILE A 17 13.30 -8.44 -7.34
N LYS A 18 13.68 -8.78 -6.11
CA LYS A 18 14.95 -9.45 -5.79
C LYS A 18 15.17 -10.70 -6.62
N ASN A 19 14.16 -11.57 -6.69
CA ASN A 19 14.20 -12.79 -7.50
C ASN A 19 14.31 -12.47 -9.00
N LYS A 20 13.49 -11.55 -9.51
CA LYS A 20 13.48 -11.20 -10.93
C LYS A 20 14.80 -10.58 -11.39
N LEU A 21 15.46 -9.83 -10.51
CA LEU A 21 16.69 -9.10 -10.82
C LEU A 21 17.96 -9.79 -10.32
N SER A 22 17.81 -10.94 -9.64
CA SER A 22 18.93 -11.66 -9.03
C SER A 22 19.79 -10.77 -8.13
N THR A 23 19.13 -9.92 -7.33
CA THR A 23 19.80 -9.04 -6.35
C THR A 23 19.48 -9.46 -4.92
N ALA A 24 20.43 -9.23 -4.02
CA ALA A 24 20.27 -9.45 -2.58
C ALA A 24 19.93 -8.16 -1.81
N GLU A 25 20.05 -6.99 -2.45
CA GLU A 25 19.77 -5.69 -1.83
C GLU A 25 18.27 -5.46 -1.70
N ASP A 26 17.86 -4.76 -0.64
CA ASP A 26 16.47 -4.32 -0.47
C ASP A 26 16.09 -3.33 -1.58
N THR A 27 15.03 -3.67 -2.30
CA THR A 27 14.55 -2.95 -3.48
C THR A 27 13.28 -2.17 -3.22
N VAL A 28 12.61 -2.41 -2.10
CA VAL A 28 11.36 -1.76 -1.69
C VAL A 28 11.52 -1.16 -0.30
N VAL A 29 10.95 0.02 -0.12
CA VAL A 29 10.85 0.71 1.18
C VAL A 29 9.44 1.24 1.37
N ILE A 30 8.93 1.23 2.60
CA ILE A 30 7.64 1.84 2.94
C ILE A 30 7.95 3.14 3.66
N SER A 31 7.88 4.26 2.92
CA SER A 31 8.28 5.56 3.43
C SER A 31 7.62 6.70 2.66
N SER A 32 7.46 7.84 3.33
CA SER A 32 7.26 9.13 2.66
C SER A 32 8.45 9.46 1.74
N LEU A 33 8.19 10.22 0.67
CA LEU A 33 9.22 10.65 -0.29
C LEU A 33 10.09 11.79 0.24
N VAL A 34 9.55 12.59 1.16
CA VAL A 34 10.25 13.71 1.80
C VAL A 34 10.20 13.59 3.31
N ASP A 35 11.19 14.18 3.97
CA ASP A 35 11.19 14.44 5.39
C ASP A 35 10.25 15.61 5.75
N ILE A 36 10.13 15.91 7.05
CA ILE A 36 9.33 17.04 7.55
C ILE A 36 9.84 18.42 7.09
N ASN A 37 11.06 18.49 6.58
CA ASN A 37 11.70 19.71 6.10
C ASN A 37 11.57 19.85 4.57
N GLY A 38 10.94 18.88 3.89
CA GLY A 38 10.79 18.85 2.43
C GLY A 38 12.01 18.33 1.68
N ASN A 39 13.02 17.79 2.36
CA ASN A 39 14.16 17.16 1.69
C ASN A 39 13.77 15.75 1.24
N VAL A 40 14.25 15.36 0.05
CA VAL A 40 14.06 13.99 -0.45
C VAL A 40 14.68 12.98 0.52
N ASN A 41 13.92 11.95 0.89
CA ASN A 41 14.42 10.88 1.75
C ASN A 41 15.45 10.03 1.00
N GLN A 42 16.71 10.04 1.44
CA GLN A 42 17.79 9.27 0.82
C GLN A 42 17.59 7.74 0.88
N GLU A 43 16.80 7.24 1.84
CA GLU A 43 16.54 5.80 1.96
C GLU A 43 15.78 5.20 0.78
N ILE A 44 15.13 6.05 -0.02
CA ILE A 44 14.33 5.65 -1.20
C ILE A 44 15.17 5.59 -2.49
N GLU A 45 16.44 6.02 -2.45
CA GLU A 45 17.32 5.98 -3.62
C GLU A 45 17.50 4.55 -4.15
N ASN A 46 17.33 4.41 -5.47
CA ASN A 46 17.42 3.16 -6.22
C ASN A 46 16.42 2.08 -5.77
N LYS A 47 15.27 2.51 -5.22
CA LYS A 47 14.22 1.62 -4.70
C LYS A 47 12.84 2.02 -5.19
N ILE A 48 11.89 1.11 -5.00
CA ILE A 48 10.46 1.41 -4.96
C ILE A 48 10.10 1.92 -3.57
N SER A 49 9.61 3.15 -3.49
CA SER A 49 8.92 3.64 -2.30
C SER A 49 7.43 3.35 -2.37
N ILE A 50 6.86 2.76 -1.31
CA ILE A 50 5.43 2.54 -1.13
C ILE A 50 4.90 3.52 -0.08
N PHE A 51 3.87 4.27 -0.45
CA PHE A 51 3.18 5.16 0.49
C PHE A 51 1.68 5.26 0.20
N VAL A 52 0.93 5.68 1.21
CA VAL A 52 -0.51 5.86 1.13
C VAL A 52 -0.81 7.22 0.51
N MET A 53 -1.55 7.23 -0.60
CA MET A 53 -2.07 8.46 -1.21
C MET A 53 -3.35 8.94 -0.53
N ASN A 54 -4.25 7.99 -0.25
CA ASN A 54 -5.59 8.28 0.24
C ASN A 54 -6.19 7.04 0.94
N ILE A 55 -7.13 7.27 1.85
CA ILE A 55 -7.95 6.25 2.50
C ILE A 55 -9.42 6.70 2.39
N GLU A 56 -10.26 5.84 1.84
CA GLU A 56 -11.66 6.16 1.55
C GLU A 56 -12.58 5.09 2.12
N GLU A 57 -13.62 5.49 2.86
CA GLU A 57 -14.68 4.57 3.27
C GLU A 57 -15.49 4.09 2.06
N GLU A 58 -15.65 2.77 1.93
CA GLU A 58 -16.57 2.16 0.98
C GLU A 58 -18.01 2.33 1.47
N LYS A 59 -18.73 3.30 0.89
CA LYS A 59 -20.14 3.51 1.17
C LYS A 59 -21.00 2.47 0.47
N ILE A 60 -21.25 1.35 1.15
CA ILE A 60 -22.24 0.37 0.70
C ILE A 60 -23.63 0.91 1.03
N ILE A 61 -24.54 0.93 0.04
CA ILE A 61 -25.97 1.22 0.29
C ILE A 61 -26.47 0.16 1.29
N LYS A 62 -26.74 0.60 2.52
CA LYS A 62 -27.17 -0.27 3.61
C LYS A 62 -28.52 -0.92 3.26
N ASN A 63 -28.50 -2.18 2.80
CA ASN A 63 -29.70 -3.00 2.90
C ASN A 63 -29.98 -3.24 4.38
N SER A 64 -31.18 -2.86 4.82
CA SER A 64 -31.59 -2.56 6.20
C SER A 64 -31.72 -3.76 7.15
N HIS A 65 -30.79 -4.71 7.12
CA HIS A 65 -30.88 -5.94 7.94
C HIS A 65 -29.62 -6.29 8.74
N GLN A 66 -28.65 -5.37 8.88
CA GLN A 66 -27.60 -5.56 9.88
C GLN A 66 -28.13 -5.13 11.25
N SER A 67 -28.61 -6.12 12.01
CA SER A 67 -28.90 -6.00 13.44
C SER A 67 -27.60 -5.71 14.21
N SER A 68 -27.20 -4.44 14.25
CA SER A 68 -26.20 -3.97 15.20
C SER A 68 -26.81 -4.09 16.60
N SER A 69 -26.10 -4.76 17.51
CA SER A 69 -26.48 -4.75 18.93
C SER A 69 -26.56 -3.30 19.42
N PRO A 70 -27.53 -2.91 20.26
CA PRO A 70 -27.61 -1.56 20.78
C PRO A 70 -26.29 -1.17 21.46
N GLY A 71 -25.60 -0.16 20.90
CA GLY A 71 -24.36 0.39 21.48
C GLY A 71 -23.05 0.08 20.74
N THR A 72 -23.03 -0.80 19.72
CA THR A 72 -21.82 -1.04 18.92
C THR A 72 -21.88 -0.28 17.58
N PRO A 73 -20.87 0.54 17.22
CA PRO A 73 -20.82 1.16 15.90
C PRO A 73 -20.72 0.08 14.81
N PRO A 74 -21.38 0.27 13.66
CA PRO A 74 -21.31 -0.70 12.57
C PRO A 74 -19.87 -0.79 12.01
N PRO A 75 -19.47 -1.95 11.49
CA PRO A 75 -18.18 -2.10 10.83
C PRO A 75 -18.03 -1.12 9.66
N ILE A 76 -16.81 -0.61 9.46
CA ILE A 76 -16.46 0.20 8.29
C ILE A 76 -15.60 -0.61 7.35
N THR A 77 -15.85 -0.50 6.06
CA THR A 77 -14.96 -1.02 5.03
C THR A 77 -14.26 0.16 4.38
N VAL A 78 -12.95 0.09 4.22
CA VAL A 78 -12.16 1.14 3.58
C VAL A 78 -11.38 0.61 2.40
N ASN A 79 -11.15 1.51 1.45
CA ASN A 79 -10.21 1.35 0.36
C ASN A 79 -8.96 2.17 0.67
N ILE A 80 -7.79 1.60 0.39
CA ILE A 80 -6.50 2.28 0.54
C ILE A 80 -5.90 2.45 -0.84
N TYR A 81 -5.52 3.67 -1.18
CA TYR A 81 -4.83 3.98 -2.42
C TYR A 81 -3.33 4.02 -2.12
N LEU A 82 -2.58 3.06 -2.65
CA LEU A 82 -1.13 2.99 -2.51
C LEU A 82 -0.46 3.47 -3.80
N MET A 83 0.59 4.29 -3.65
CA MET A 83 1.48 4.65 -4.73
C MET A 83 2.80 3.89 -4.60
N PHE A 84 3.33 3.45 -5.73
CA PHE A 84 4.61 2.77 -5.88
C PHE A 84 5.48 3.65 -6.78
N THR A 85 6.53 4.22 -6.21
CA THR A 85 7.36 5.23 -6.86
C THR A 85 8.80 4.74 -7.00
N ALA A 86 9.35 4.78 -8.21
CA ALA A 86 10.71 4.34 -8.49
C ALA A 86 11.69 5.52 -8.54
N TYR A 87 12.42 5.78 -7.45
CA TYR A 87 13.34 6.92 -7.37
C TYR A 87 14.77 6.50 -7.70
N PHE A 88 15.21 6.78 -8.92
CA PHE A 88 16.57 6.51 -9.39
C PHE A 88 17.25 7.83 -9.81
N PRO A 89 18.12 8.39 -8.96
CA PRO A 89 18.80 9.66 -9.26
C PRO A 89 19.82 9.51 -10.41
N ASN A 90 20.52 10.61 -10.75
CA ASN A 90 21.60 10.65 -11.74
C ASN A 90 21.19 10.25 -13.16
N PHE A 91 20.06 10.77 -13.64
CA PHE A 91 19.54 10.53 -15.00
C PHE A 91 19.20 9.06 -15.30
N ASN A 92 19.04 8.22 -14.28
CA ASN A 92 18.76 6.80 -14.45
C ASN A 92 17.25 6.51 -14.60
N TYR A 93 16.58 7.29 -15.45
CA TYR A 93 15.13 7.22 -15.66
C TYR A 93 14.69 5.87 -16.26
N ILE A 94 15.53 5.26 -17.10
CA ILE A 94 15.22 3.96 -17.70
C ILE A 94 15.15 2.86 -16.63
N GLU A 95 16.01 2.90 -15.61
CA GLU A 95 15.92 1.97 -14.49
C GLU A 95 14.66 2.22 -13.66
N SER A 96 14.28 3.48 -13.41
CA SER A 96 12.97 3.78 -12.80
C SER A 96 11.82 3.13 -13.56
N LEU A 97 11.80 3.24 -14.90
CA LEU A 97 10.75 2.62 -15.73
C LEU A 97 10.79 1.09 -15.66
N ARG A 98 11.99 0.49 -15.66
CA ARG A 98 12.15 -0.95 -15.52
C ARG A 98 11.56 -1.46 -14.21
N TYR A 99 11.80 -0.75 -13.11
CA TYR A 99 11.21 -1.07 -11.81
C TYR A 99 9.69 -0.90 -11.80
N ILE A 100 9.15 0.17 -12.42
CA ILE A 100 7.70 0.34 -12.57
C ILE A 100 7.06 -0.80 -13.37
N SER A 101 7.70 -1.27 -14.44
CA SER A 101 7.22 -2.45 -15.17
C SER A 101 7.11 -3.68 -14.26
N ILE A 102 8.10 -3.91 -13.40
CA ILE A 102 8.10 -5.04 -12.45
C ILE A 102 6.99 -4.92 -11.42
N VAL A 103 6.71 -3.70 -10.92
CA VAL A 103 5.56 -3.46 -10.03
C VAL A 103 4.25 -3.82 -10.73
N ILE A 104 4.09 -3.44 -12.01
CA ILE A 104 2.90 -3.77 -12.78
C ILE A 104 2.76 -5.29 -12.93
N GLU A 105 3.82 -5.98 -13.33
CA GLU A 105 3.82 -7.44 -13.47
C GLU A 105 3.49 -8.15 -12.14
N PHE A 106 4.06 -7.68 -11.03
CA PHE A 106 3.75 -8.22 -9.70
C PHE A 106 2.24 -8.21 -9.41
N PHE A 107 1.55 -7.09 -9.68
CA PHE A 107 0.12 -6.99 -9.44
C PHE A 107 -0.75 -7.66 -10.52
N GLN A 108 -0.24 -7.84 -11.74
CA GLN A 108 -0.89 -8.70 -12.74
C GLN A 108 -0.89 -10.16 -12.28
N ASP A 109 0.21 -10.62 -11.71
CA ASP A 109 0.34 -11.98 -11.16
C ASP A 109 -0.39 -12.12 -9.80
N ASN A 110 -0.53 -11.01 -9.05
CA ASN A 110 -1.02 -10.99 -7.67
C ASN A 110 -2.03 -9.85 -7.45
N ASN A 111 -3.28 -10.08 -7.86
CA ASN A 111 -4.38 -9.16 -7.58
C ASN A 111 -5.22 -9.55 -6.35
N LEU A 112 -5.00 -10.74 -5.79
CA LEU A 112 -5.69 -11.27 -4.61
C LEU A 112 -4.67 -11.67 -3.54
N PHE A 113 -4.78 -11.05 -2.37
CA PHE A 113 -3.96 -11.32 -1.20
C PHE A 113 -4.80 -12.00 -0.12
N THR A 114 -4.31 -13.14 0.34
CA THR A 114 -4.90 -13.98 1.40
C THR A 114 -3.81 -14.41 2.37
N THR A 115 -4.18 -14.85 3.57
CA THR A 115 -3.21 -15.39 4.54
C THR A 115 -2.45 -16.61 4.02
N SER A 116 -3.01 -17.35 3.05
CA SER A 116 -2.37 -18.51 2.42
C SER A 116 -1.27 -18.15 1.40
N ASN A 117 -1.35 -16.99 0.75
CA ASN A 117 -0.39 -16.58 -0.28
C ASN A 117 0.44 -15.36 0.10
N THR A 118 0.12 -14.73 1.23
CA THR A 118 0.75 -13.49 1.68
C THR A 118 1.29 -13.66 3.08
N PRO A 119 2.59 -13.98 3.21
CA PRO A 119 3.26 -14.04 4.50
C PRO A 119 3.05 -12.75 5.29
N PHE A 120 2.92 -12.90 6.61
CA PHE A 120 2.71 -11.81 7.57
C PHE A 120 1.36 -11.09 7.48
N LEU A 121 0.47 -11.42 6.53
CA LEU A 121 -0.87 -10.83 6.50
C LEU A 121 -1.65 -11.19 7.77
N SER A 122 -2.29 -10.20 8.38
CA SER A 122 -3.08 -10.40 9.61
C SER A 122 -4.19 -11.42 9.40
N ASN A 123 -4.41 -12.29 10.39
CA ASN A 123 -5.50 -13.26 10.38
C ASN A 123 -6.90 -12.61 10.39
N ASP A 124 -6.98 -11.33 10.77
CA ASP A 124 -8.23 -10.54 10.71
C ASP A 124 -8.61 -10.15 9.26
N ILE A 125 -7.70 -10.37 8.31
CA ILE A 125 -7.89 -10.07 6.89
C ILE A 125 -8.12 -11.39 6.13
N ASP A 126 -9.34 -11.61 5.65
CA ASP A 126 -9.66 -12.78 4.83
C ASP A 126 -9.10 -12.64 3.41
N LYS A 127 -9.60 -11.64 2.67
CA LYS A 127 -9.22 -11.37 1.28
C LYS A 127 -9.08 -9.89 1.02
N ILE A 128 -8.00 -9.54 0.34
CA ILE A 128 -7.75 -8.18 -0.14
C ILE A 128 -7.53 -8.24 -1.65
N TYR A 129 -8.15 -7.29 -2.35
CA TYR A 129 -8.01 -7.15 -3.79
C TYR A 129 -7.24 -5.88 -4.11
N ALA A 130 -6.30 -5.99 -5.04
CA ALA A 130 -5.59 -4.86 -5.62
C ALA A 130 -6.10 -4.60 -7.03
N GLU A 131 -6.50 -3.37 -7.30
CA GLU A 131 -6.97 -2.91 -8.61
C GLU A 131 -6.10 -1.74 -9.08
N PHE A 132 -5.71 -1.74 -10.36
CA PHE A 132 -4.94 -0.63 -10.93
C PHE A 132 -5.74 0.67 -10.82
N TYR A 133 -5.15 1.72 -10.25
CA TYR A 133 -5.81 3.00 -10.04
C TYR A 133 -5.33 4.04 -11.04
N ASN A 134 -6.21 4.40 -11.97
CA ASN A 134 -5.95 5.48 -12.94
C ASN A 134 -6.37 6.82 -12.32
N SER A 135 -5.39 7.67 -12.04
CA SER A 135 -5.63 9.07 -11.63
C SER A 135 -5.68 9.98 -12.85
N ASP A 136 -6.57 10.98 -12.83
CA ASP A 136 -6.51 12.07 -13.80
C ASP A 136 -5.20 12.86 -13.63
N THR A 137 -4.62 13.34 -14.73
CA THR A 137 -3.32 14.04 -14.73
C THR A 137 -3.34 15.31 -13.89
N SER A 138 -4.49 15.99 -13.79
CA SER A 138 -4.65 17.20 -12.96
C SER A 138 -4.55 16.86 -11.47
N LYS A 139 -5.25 15.79 -11.04
CA LYS A 139 -5.20 15.30 -9.66
C LYS A 139 -3.81 14.77 -9.30
N LEU A 140 -3.17 14.10 -10.24
CA LEU A 140 -1.80 13.63 -10.07
C LEU A 140 -0.85 14.81 -9.88
N SER A 141 -0.96 15.85 -10.72
CA SER A 141 -0.15 17.07 -10.58
C SER A 141 -0.37 17.77 -9.23
N GLU A 142 -1.62 17.93 -8.79
CA GLU A 142 -1.96 18.49 -7.47
C GLU A 142 -1.34 17.68 -6.33
N PHE A 143 -1.45 16.35 -6.40
CA PHE A 143 -0.87 15.44 -5.43
C PHE A 143 0.65 15.61 -5.32
N TRP A 144 1.39 15.59 -6.44
CA TRP A 144 2.84 15.76 -6.45
C TRP A 144 3.27 17.15 -5.97
N ASN A 145 2.53 18.20 -6.33
CA ASN A 145 2.77 19.55 -5.82
C ASN A 145 2.59 19.62 -4.30
N SER A 146 1.61 18.91 -3.73
CA SER A 146 1.40 18.87 -2.28
C SER A 146 2.52 18.17 -1.50
N ILE A 147 3.21 17.21 -2.13
CA ILE A 147 4.37 16.52 -1.53
C ILE A 147 5.60 17.44 -1.53
N GLY A 148 5.67 18.40 -2.46
CA GLY A 148 6.79 19.32 -2.57
C GLY A 148 8.00 18.75 -3.33
N VAL A 149 7.78 17.71 -4.15
CA VAL A 149 8.82 17.14 -5.03
C VAL A 149 8.34 17.10 -6.47
N ASN A 150 9.31 17.17 -7.40
CA ASN A 150 9.03 16.92 -8.81
C ASN A 150 8.49 15.50 -9.00
N TYR A 151 7.67 15.31 -10.02
CA TYR A 151 7.13 14.00 -10.37
C TYR A 151 8.22 12.95 -10.52
N ILE A 152 8.02 11.79 -9.88
CA ILE A 152 8.86 10.60 -10.00
C ILE A 152 8.02 9.50 -10.67
N PRO A 153 8.59 8.68 -11.58
CA PRO A 153 7.89 7.56 -12.19
C PRO A 153 7.17 6.70 -11.15
N SER A 154 5.87 6.54 -11.32
CA SER A 154 5.01 5.90 -10.33
C SER A 154 3.78 5.25 -10.96
N VAL A 155 3.23 4.26 -10.25
CA VAL A 155 1.91 3.67 -10.50
C VAL A 155 1.14 3.61 -9.19
N SER A 156 -0.18 3.54 -9.28
CA SER A 156 -1.06 3.52 -8.12
C SER A 156 -2.02 2.34 -8.16
N TYR A 157 -2.29 1.75 -7.01
CA TYR A 157 -3.24 0.66 -6.84
C TYR A 157 -4.23 0.97 -5.73
N LYS A 158 -5.49 0.63 -5.98
CA LYS A 158 -6.57 0.66 -5.01
C LYS A 158 -6.67 -0.71 -4.34
N ILE A 159 -6.42 -0.74 -3.04
CA ILE A 159 -6.50 -1.91 -2.18
C ILE A 159 -7.87 -1.91 -1.50
N LYS A 160 -8.67 -2.95 -1.73
CA LYS A 160 -10.10 -2.98 -1.39
C LYS A 160 -10.42 -3.94 -0.24
N HIS A 161 -11.61 -3.73 0.33
CA HIS A 161 -12.25 -4.63 1.31
C HIS A 161 -11.55 -4.74 2.66
N LEU A 162 -10.80 -3.71 3.06
CA LEU A 162 -10.22 -3.68 4.39
C LEU A 162 -11.30 -3.29 5.42
N ARG A 163 -11.79 -4.28 6.18
CA ARG A 163 -12.88 -4.11 7.14
C ARG A 163 -12.38 -3.90 8.56
N PHE A 164 -12.83 -2.83 9.20
CA PHE A 164 -12.60 -2.54 10.61
C PHE A 164 -13.89 -2.75 11.40
N ASP A 165 -13.79 -3.52 12.48
CA ASP A 165 -14.88 -3.76 13.40
C ASP A 165 -14.45 -3.30 14.81
N GLY A 166 -15.16 -2.31 15.35
CA GLY A 166 -14.88 -1.75 16.68
C GLY A 166 -15.22 -2.69 17.83
N GLY A 167 -15.84 -3.85 17.56
CA GLY A 167 -16.18 -4.86 18.57
C GLY A 167 -15.01 -5.73 19.04
N ASN A 168 -13.87 -5.72 18.32
CA ASN A 168 -12.66 -6.41 18.76
C ASN A 168 -11.90 -5.51 19.74
N ILE A 169 -12.27 -5.58 21.02
CA ILE A 169 -11.36 -5.23 22.10
C ILE A 169 -10.18 -6.21 21.96
N THR A 170 -9.09 -5.77 21.33
CA THR A 170 -7.81 -6.45 21.49
C THR A 170 -7.42 -6.27 22.95
N GLU A 171 -7.87 -7.20 23.81
CA GLU A 171 -7.23 -7.40 25.10
C GLU A 171 -5.78 -7.73 24.81
N ASN A 172 -4.94 -6.71 24.88
CA ASN A 172 -3.51 -6.84 24.97
C ASN A 172 -3.22 -7.39 26.36
N ILE A 173 -3.55 -8.68 26.60
CA ILE A 173 -3.19 -9.36 27.84
C ILE A 173 -1.67 -9.41 27.84
N PRO A 174 -0.98 -8.72 28.76
CA PRO A 174 0.45 -8.88 28.90
C PRO A 174 0.67 -10.35 29.26
N ARG A 175 1.49 -11.07 28.47
CA ARG A 175 1.99 -12.37 28.91
C ARG A 175 2.81 -12.13 30.17
N LEU A 176 2.21 -12.40 31.33
CA LEU A 176 2.95 -12.54 32.56
C LEU A 176 3.85 -13.78 32.39
N LEU A 177 5.16 -13.55 32.51
CA LEU A 177 6.21 -14.56 32.59
C LEU A 177 5.97 -15.51 33.76
#